data_AF-A0A255HNR1-F1
#
_entry.id   AF-A0A255HNR1-F1
#
_cell.length_a   1.000
_cell.length_b   1.000
_cell.length_c   1.000
_cell.angle_alpha   90.00
_cell.angle_beta   90.00
_cell.angle_gamma   90.00
#
_symmetry.space_group_name_H-M   'P 1'
#
loop_
_entity.id
_entity.type
_entity.pdbx_description
1 polymer ?
#
loop_
_entity_poly.entity_id
_entity_poly.type
_entity_poly.pdbx_seq_one_letter_code
_entity_poly.pdbx_strand_id
1 'polypeptide(L)'
;MSDYYVWLEYFAAAPVSKNVKSDELRYASGHKHGVQPSQIQVDGLQPSLTTYVSAAYASYNKAHPAAVVAVPTNTAITAARTIKTRSAH
;
A
#
# COMPACT_ATOMS: atom_id res chain seq x y z
N MET A 1 12.80 -15.68 16.58
CA MET A 1 11.57 -15.22 17.28
C MET A 1 10.76 -14.53 16.20
N SER A 2 9.53 -14.95 15.93
CA SER A 2 8.85 -14.44 14.75
C SER A 2 8.40 -12.99 14.91
N ASP A 3 8.71 -12.16 13.91
CA ASP A 3 8.22 -10.79 13.80
C ASP A 3 7.07 -10.73 12.79
N TYR A 4 6.04 -9.94 13.09
CA TYR A 4 4.84 -9.85 12.27
C TYR A 4 4.72 -8.47 11.64
N TYR A 5 4.57 -8.42 10.32
CA TYR A 5 4.52 -7.19 9.54
C TYR A 5 3.22 -7.07 8.77
N VAL A 6 2.75 -5.84 8.62
CA VAL A 6 1.60 -5.46 7.81
C VAL A 6 2.02 -4.39 6.81
N TRP A 7 1.47 -4.45 5.60
CA TRP A 7 1.55 -3.39 4.60
C TRP A 7 0.26 -3.33 3.80
N LEU A 8 0.07 -2.24 3.07
CA LEU A 8 -1.02 -2.08 2.13
C LEU A 8 -0.52 -2.26 0.70
N GLU A 9 -1.33 -2.88 -0.15
CA GLU A 9 -1.09 -2.97 -1.59
C GLU A 9 -2.26 -2.35 -2.36
N TYR A 10 -1.96 -1.59 -3.40
CA TYR A 10 -2.95 -1.07 -4.35
C TYR A 10 -2.49 -1.40 -5.77
N PHE A 11 -3.36 -2.00 -6.56
CA PHE A 11 -3.11 -2.18 -7.97
C PHE A 11 -3.45 -0.88 -8.71
N ALA A 12 -2.41 -0.15 -9.12
CA ALA A 12 -2.57 0.98 -10.02
C ALA A 12 -2.95 0.42 -11.40
N ALA A 13 -4.24 0.51 -11.72
CA ALA A 13 -4.84 -0.05 -12.93
C ALA A 13 -4.23 0.55 -14.21
N ALA A 14 -4.70 0.05 -15.36
CA ALA A 14 -4.28 0.56 -16.65
C ALA A 14 -4.45 2.10 -16.71
N PRO A 15 -3.47 2.81 -17.29
CA PRO A 15 -2.31 2.30 -18.03
C PRO A 15 -1.03 2.08 -17.20
N VAL A 16 -1.06 2.38 -15.90
CA VAL A 16 0.11 2.22 -15.03
C VAL A 16 0.41 0.73 -14.79
N SER A 17 -0.64 -0.08 -14.65
CA SER A 17 -0.62 -1.56 -14.60
C SER A 17 0.44 -2.13 -13.64
N LYS A 18 0.52 -1.62 -12.41
CA LYS A 18 1.51 -2.09 -11.43
C LYS A 18 0.96 -2.14 -10.00
N ASN A 19 1.49 -3.07 -9.20
CA ASN A 19 1.24 -3.08 -7.76
C ASN A 19 2.12 -2.03 -7.07
N VAL A 20 1.48 -1.23 -6.22
CA VAL A 20 2.12 -0.23 -5.37
C VAL A 20 1.92 -0.64 -3.93
N LYS A 21 3.00 -0.64 -3.15
CA LYS A 21 2.97 -1.05 -1.74
C LYS A 21 3.28 0.15 -0.86
N SER A 22 2.63 0.24 0.30
CA SER A 22 3.06 1.15 1.38
C SER A 22 4.37 0.69 2.00
N ASP A 23 4.86 1.48 2.97
CA ASP A 23 5.83 1.01 3.95
C ASP A 23 5.33 -0.25 4.69
N GLU A 24 6.27 -1.04 5.18
CA GLU A 24 5.98 -2.15 6.08
C GLU A 24 6.01 -1.70 7.54
N LEU A 25 5.00 -2.09 8.31
CA LEU A 25 4.92 -1.82 9.74
C LEU A 25 5.01 -3.15 10.51
N ARG A 26 5.96 -3.25 11.44
CA ARG A 26 5.98 -4.35 12.42
C ARG A 26 4.90 -4.10 13.47
N TYR A 27 3.90 -4.98 13.54
CA TYR A 27 2.78 -4.82 14.48
C TYR A 27 2.85 -5.76 15.70
N ALA A 28 3.67 -6.81 15.64
CA ALA A 28 3.96 -7.68 16.78
C ALA A 28 5.37 -8.26 16.69
N SER A 29 5.93 -8.60 17.85
CA SER A 29 7.22 -9.30 17.98
C SER A 29 7.12 -10.51 18.91
N GLY A 30 7.96 -11.50 18.65
CA GLY A 30 8.02 -12.75 19.42
C GLY A 30 6.92 -13.75 19.06
N HIS A 31 6.90 -14.91 19.73
CA HIS A 31 5.90 -15.94 19.45
C HIS A 31 4.51 -15.49 19.90
N LYS A 32 3.62 -15.22 18.93
CA LYS A 32 2.24 -14.78 19.16
C LYS A 32 1.30 -15.60 18.27
N HIS A 33 0.30 -16.25 18.85
CA HIS A 33 -0.73 -16.96 18.09
C HIS A 33 -1.84 -16.01 17.66
N GLY A 34 -2.22 -16.04 16.38
CA GLY A 34 -3.42 -15.37 15.87
C GLY A 34 -3.40 -13.84 15.95
N VAL A 35 -2.23 -13.21 16.15
CA VAL A 35 -2.13 -11.76 16.27
C VAL A 35 -2.44 -11.11 14.93
N GLN A 36 -3.31 -10.11 14.94
CA GLN A 36 -3.73 -9.34 13.76
C GLN A 36 -3.36 -7.87 13.97
N PRO A 37 -3.03 -7.12 12.90
CA PRO A 37 -2.81 -5.69 13.02
C PRO A 37 -4.11 -4.98 13.42
N SER A 38 -4.00 -3.95 14.24
CA SER A 38 -5.16 -3.10 14.57
C SER A 38 -5.53 -2.20 13.40
N GLN A 39 -6.77 -1.73 13.38
CA GLN A 39 -7.22 -0.79 12.34
C GLN A 39 -6.37 0.50 12.32
N ILE A 40 -5.94 0.99 13.49
CA ILE A 40 -5.05 2.17 13.60
C ILE A 40 -3.70 1.91 12.92
N GLN A 41 -3.13 0.71 13.09
CA GLN A 41 -1.87 0.33 12.43
C GLN A 41 -2.03 0.26 10.91
N VAL A 42 -3.15 -0.29 10.44
CA VAL A 42 -3.49 -0.34 9.01
C VAL A 42 -3.70 1.07 8.44
N ASP A 43 -4.47 1.91 9.12
CA ASP A 43 -4.76 3.27 8.64
C ASP A 43 -3.53 4.18 8.70
N GLY A 44 -2.60 3.93 9.63
CA GLY A 44 -1.31 4.61 9.68
C GLY A 44 -0.45 4.40 8.42
N LEU A 45 -0.70 3.36 7.64
CA LEU A 45 -0.02 3.09 6.38
C LEU A 45 -0.66 3.78 5.16
N GLN A 46 -1.88 4.30 5.29
CA GLN A 46 -2.60 4.93 4.18
C GLN A 46 -1.88 6.15 3.57
N PRO A 47 -1.24 7.05 4.36
CA PRO A 47 -0.48 8.16 3.79
C PRO A 47 0.68 7.72 2.89
N SER A 48 1.42 6.69 3.32
CA SER A 48 2.52 6.10 2.56
C SER A 48 2.04 5.49 1.24
N LEU A 49 0.98 4.66 1.30
CA LEU A 49 0.36 4.08 0.11
C LEU A 49 -0.06 5.17 -0.89
N THR A 50 -0.77 6.19 -0.41
CA THR A 50 -1.29 7.29 -1.24
C THR A 50 -0.15 8.04 -1.94
N THR A 51 0.94 8.29 -1.22
CA THR A 51 2.14 8.94 -1.75
C THR A 51 2.75 8.13 -2.88
N TYR A 52 2.93 6.82 -2.68
CA TYR A 52 3.53 5.95 -3.70
C TYR A 52 2.62 5.73 -4.91
N VAL A 53 1.30 5.68 -4.72
CA VAL A 53 0.34 5.61 -5.84
C VAL A 53 0.42 6.89 -6.66
N SER A 54 0.39 8.05 -6.01
CA SER A 54 0.50 9.35 -6.68
C SER A 54 1.82 9.46 -7.46
N ALA A 55 2.93 9.01 -6.88
CA ALA A 55 4.23 8.98 -7.55
C ALA A 55 4.25 8.05 -8.77
N ALA A 56 3.54 6.91 -8.72
CA ALA A 56 3.44 6.00 -9.84
C ALA A 56 2.71 6.63 -11.04
N TYR A 57 1.56 7.27 -10.81
CA TYR A 57 0.84 7.98 -11.86
C TYR A 57 1.61 9.21 -12.36
N ALA A 58 2.24 9.97 -11.47
CA ALA A 58 3.07 11.11 -11.87
C ALA A 58 4.23 10.67 -12.78
N SER A 59 4.88 9.55 -12.45
CA SER A 59 5.97 8.98 -13.25
C SER A 59 5.46 8.52 -14.62
N TYR A 60 4.30 7.87 -14.68
CA TYR A 60 3.64 7.50 -15.94
C TYR A 60 3.31 8.73 -16.80
N ASN A 61 2.66 9.74 -16.22
CA ASN A 61 2.24 10.95 -16.92
C ASN A 61 3.43 11.77 -17.44
N LYS A 62 4.53 11.81 -16.69
CA LYS A 62 5.78 12.45 -17.14
C LYS A 62 6.36 11.75 -18.37
N ALA A 63 6.25 10.43 -18.45
CA ALA A 63 6.70 9.66 -19.62
C ALA A 63 5.72 9.74 -20.81
N HIS A 64 4.45 10.10 -20.57
CA HIS A 64 3.39 10.13 -21.57
C HIS A 64 2.63 11.47 -21.57
N PRO A 65 3.28 12.59 -21.92
CA PRO A 65 2.67 13.92 -21.81
C PRO A 65 1.46 14.13 -22.74
N ALA A 66 1.33 13.33 -23.81
CA ALA A 66 0.19 13.36 -24.71
C ALA A 66 -1.01 12.51 -24.24
N ALA A 67 -0.85 11.70 -23.20
CA ALA A 67 -1.85 10.76 -22.70
C ALA A 67 -1.87 10.73 -21.16
N VAL A 68 -1.99 11.90 -20.56
CA VAL A 68 -2.04 12.06 -19.09
C VAL A 68 -3.29 11.37 -18.53
N VAL A 69 -3.10 10.61 -17.46
CA VAL A 69 -4.18 9.91 -16.74
C VAL A 69 -4.38 10.49 -15.36
N ALA A 70 -5.64 10.59 -14.94
CA ALA A 70 -6.00 11.08 -13.63
C ALA A 70 -5.48 10.16 -12.51
N VAL A 71 -4.97 10.77 -11.44
CA VAL A 71 -4.57 10.05 -10.23
C VAL A 71 -5.83 9.64 -9.46
N PRO A 72 -5.95 8.39 -8.99
CA PRO A 72 -7.05 7.95 -8.14
C PRO A 72 -7.15 8.78 -6.85
N THR A 73 -8.38 9.02 -6.38
CA THR A 73 -8.59 9.74 -5.11
C THR A 73 -8.18 8.89 -3.92
N ASN A 74 -7.83 9.53 -2.80
CA ASN A 74 -7.48 8.82 -1.56
C ASN A 74 -8.59 7.87 -1.10
N THR A 75 -9.86 8.25 -1.31
CA THR A 75 -11.03 7.40 -1.01
C THR A 75 -11.06 6.16 -1.90
N ALA A 76 -10.79 6.30 -3.20
CA ALA A 76 -10.73 5.15 -4.12
C ALA A 76 -9.57 4.21 -3.76
N ILE A 77 -8.40 4.77 -3.44
CA ILE A 77 -7.24 3.99 -2.98
C ILE A 77 -7.59 3.26 -1.67
N THR A 78 -8.25 3.94 -0.73
CA THR A 78 -8.67 3.37 0.56
C THR A 78 -9.65 2.22 0.38
N ALA A 79 -10.62 2.35 -0.53
CA ALA A 79 -11.64 1.33 -0.75
C ALA A 79 -11.10 0.08 -1.47
N ALA A 80 -10.11 0.25 -2.35
CA ALA A 80 -9.57 -0.83 -3.19
C ALA A 80 -8.22 -1.40 -2.71
N ARG A 81 -7.62 -0.84 -1.65
CA ARG A 81 -6.38 -1.38 -1.08
C ARG A 81 -6.60 -2.79 -0.52
N THR A 82 -5.56 -3.60 -0.62
CA THR A 82 -5.48 -4.90 0.05
C THR A 82 -4.58 -4.79 1.27
N ILE A 83 -5.01 -5.34 2.40
CA ILE A 83 -4.19 -5.45 3.61
C ILE A 83 -3.41 -6.77 3.50
N LYS A 84 -2.09 -6.69 3.65
CA LYS A 84 -1.20 -7.84 3.57
C LYS A 84 -0.45 -8.01 4.87
N THR A 85 -0.28 -9.25 5.30
CA THR A 85 0.45 -9.59 6.52
C THR A 85 1.49 -10.66 6.23
N ARG A 86 2.65 -10.62 6.89
CA ARG A 86 3.64 -11.70 6.89
C ARG A 86 4.23 -11.93 8.27
N SER A 87 4.68 -13.16 8.52
CA SER A 87 5.56 -13.52 9.62
C SER A 87 6.98 -13.72 9.09
N ALA A 88 7.97 -13.12 9.74
CA ALA A 88 9.39 -13.45 9.58
C ALA A 88 9.79 -14.43 10.69
N HIS A 89 10.67 -15.40 10.42
CA HIS A 89 11.14 -16.40 11.38
C HIS A 89 12.53 -16.08 11.91
#